data_AF-A0A9Q3ADK4-F1
#
_entry.id   AF-A0A9Q3ADK4-F1
#
_cell.length_a   1.000
_cell.length_b   1.000
_cell.length_c   1.000
_cell.angle_alpha   90.00
_cell.angle_beta   90.00
_cell.angle_gamma   90.00
#
_symmetry.space_group_name_H-M   'P 1'
#
loop_
_entity.id
_entity.type
_entity.pdbx_description
1 polymer ?
#
loop_
_entity_poly.entity_id
_entity_poly.type
_entity_poly.pdbx_seq_one_letter_code
_entity_poly.pdbx_strand_id
1 'polypeptide(L)'
;MLRTSLFTLALFSLPTLAHAAPAASDKSCRGDDYVCPDWMPTQGQVQAAVAELTRKLHDSGRMTSPINTLRGVDVSTVSCGSMGSDRDSNFVCGGQATLRGYFWQAHVVQFSYTLQLSESNRFSAYVQGEWVEL
;
A
#
# COMPACT_ATOMS: atom_id res chain seq x y z
N MET A 1 13.45 6.18 71.97
CA MET A 1 14.07 7.06 70.95
C MET A 1 14.48 6.17 69.78
N LEU A 2 13.70 6.17 68.69
CA LEU A 2 14.14 6.53 67.31
C LEU A 2 15.51 5.92 66.94
N ARG A 3 15.72 5.16 65.86
CA ARG A 3 15.27 5.48 64.49
C ARG A 3 15.70 4.37 63.50
N THR A 4 14.81 4.13 62.53
CA THR A 4 15.06 3.84 61.10
C THR A 4 15.73 2.53 60.66
N SER A 5 14.85 1.61 60.22
CA SER A 5 15.08 0.68 59.11
C SER A 5 15.49 1.40 57.82
N LEU A 6 16.46 0.83 57.11
CA LEU A 6 16.79 1.19 55.72
C LEU A 6 16.27 0.07 54.82
N PHE A 7 15.16 0.35 54.15
CA PHE A 7 14.63 -0.45 53.04
C PHE A 7 15.47 -0.16 51.80
N THR A 8 16.22 -1.16 51.33
CA THR A 8 16.95 -1.10 50.08
C THR A 8 15.96 -1.28 48.93
N LEU A 9 15.60 -0.20 48.24
CA LEU A 9 14.81 -0.24 47.01
C LEU A 9 15.68 -0.77 45.86
N ALA A 10 15.48 -2.03 45.49
CA ALA A 10 16.00 -2.59 44.25
C ALA A 10 15.20 -2.01 43.08
N LEU A 11 15.80 -1.08 42.33
CA LEU A 11 15.33 -0.64 41.02
C LEU A 11 15.55 -1.80 40.03
N PHE A 12 14.51 -2.62 39.83
CA PHE A 12 14.44 -3.54 38.71
C PHE A 12 14.12 -2.74 37.44
N SER A 13 15.17 -2.34 36.73
CA SER A 13 15.06 -1.90 35.33
C SER A 13 14.74 -3.12 34.47
N LEU A 14 13.46 -3.39 34.23
CA LEU A 14 13.02 -4.35 33.23
C LEU A 14 13.37 -3.79 31.84
N PRO A 15 14.17 -4.48 31.00
CA PRO A 15 14.28 -4.09 29.61
C PRO A 15 12.91 -4.33 28.97
N THR A 16 12.26 -3.24 28.55
CA THR A 16 11.16 -3.31 27.60
C THR A 16 11.73 -3.92 26.32
N LEU A 17 11.55 -5.23 26.17
CA LEU A 17 11.64 -5.91 24.88
C LEU A 17 10.51 -5.33 24.02
N ALA A 18 10.78 -4.18 23.40
CA ALA A 18 10.06 -3.79 22.20
C ALA A 18 10.35 -4.90 21.18
N HIS A 19 9.45 -5.86 21.09
CA HIS A 19 9.38 -6.73 19.92
C HIS A 19 9.01 -5.81 18.76
N ALA A 20 10.05 -5.21 18.14
CA ALA A 20 9.90 -4.59 16.86
C ALA A 20 9.37 -5.68 15.95
N ALA A 21 8.07 -5.62 15.64
CA ALA A 21 7.52 -6.42 14.56
C ALA A 21 8.48 -6.22 13.37
N PRO A 22 8.90 -7.29 12.68
CA PRO A 22 9.74 -7.14 11.50
C PRO A 22 9.06 -6.10 10.61
N ALA A 23 9.78 -5.05 10.22
CA ALA A 23 9.27 -4.04 9.30
C ALA A 23 8.69 -4.83 8.13
N ALA A 24 7.36 -4.81 7.99
CA ALA A 24 6.70 -5.54 6.92
C ALA A 24 7.41 -5.13 5.63
N SER A 25 7.93 -6.11 4.89
CA SER A 25 8.70 -5.83 3.68
C SER A 25 7.94 -4.80 2.85
N ASP A 26 8.53 -3.62 2.66
CA ASP A 26 7.93 -2.54 1.88
C ASP A 26 7.92 -2.88 0.38
N LYS A 27 8.24 -4.12 -0.01
CA LYS A 27 8.18 -4.58 -1.40
C LYS A 27 6.74 -4.87 -1.80
N SER A 28 6.32 -4.29 -2.93
CA SER A 28 5.00 -4.54 -3.53
C SER A 28 4.82 -5.98 -4.05
N CYS A 29 5.92 -6.70 -4.20
CA CYS A 29 5.99 -8.00 -4.85
C CYS A 29 6.62 -9.05 -3.91
N ARG A 30 6.35 -10.33 -4.15
CA ARG A 30 7.05 -11.47 -3.53
C ARG A 30 7.41 -12.52 -4.59
N GLY A 31 8.63 -13.02 -4.59
CA GLY A 31 9.13 -13.97 -5.59
C GLY A 31 10.65 -13.93 -5.70
N ASP A 32 11.20 -14.66 -6.68
CA ASP A 32 12.59 -14.52 -7.11
C ASP A 32 12.80 -13.25 -7.93
N ASP A 33 14.04 -12.92 -8.29
CA ASP A 33 14.38 -11.68 -9.01
C ASP A 33 13.74 -11.58 -10.41
N TYR A 34 13.26 -12.70 -10.98
CA TYR A 34 12.55 -12.69 -12.25
C TYR A 34 11.11 -12.19 -12.08
N VAL A 35 10.44 -12.61 -11.00
CA VAL A 35 9.09 -12.15 -10.64
C VAL A 35 9.12 -10.81 -9.90
N CYS A 36 10.21 -10.56 -9.19
CA CYS A 36 10.42 -9.48 -8.23
C CYS A 36 11.78 -8.78 -8.41
N PRO A 37 12.03 -8.16 -9.57
CA PRO A 37 13.29 -7.47 -9.79
C PRO A 37 13.45 -6.30 -8.82
N ASP A 38 14.70 -5.93 -8.52
CA ASP A 38 15.05 -4.93 -7.51
C ASP A 38 14.40 -3.55 -7.73
N TRP A 39 14.14 -3.22 -8.99
CA TRP A 39 13.51 -1.97 -9.39
C TRP A 39 12.03 -1.87 -9.02
N MET A 40 11.36 -2.98 -8.68
CA MET A 40 9.94 -3.02 -8.38
C MET A 40 9.56 -1.98 -7.31
N PRO A 41 8.47 -1.22 -7.53
CA PRO A 41 8.06 -0.18 -6.62
C PRO A 41 7.68 -0.73 -5.24
N THR A 42 7.69 0.13 -4.23
CA THR A 42 7.32 -0.25 -2.87
C THR A 42 5.80 -0.43 -2.70
N GLN A 43 5.35 -1.06 -1.61
CA GLN A 43 3.94 -1.19 -1.25
C GLN A 43 3.29 0.20 -1.23
N GLY A 44 3.91 1.15 -0.52
CA GLY A 44 3.37 2.51 -0.40
C GLY A 44 3.26 3.23 -1.75
N GLN A 45 4.24 3.07 -2.64
CA GLN A 45 4.20 3.66 -3.98
C GLN A 45 3.04 3.10 -4.82
N VAL A 46 2.87 1.78 -4.83
CA VAL A 46 1.78 1.15 -5.58
C VAL A 46 0.42 1.48 -4.97
N GLN A 47 0.30 1.48 -3.64
CA GLN A 47 -0.95 1.86 -2.96
C GLN A 47 -1.36 3.30 -3.29
N ALA A 48 -0.42 4.24 -3.31
CA ALA A 48 -0.68 5.62 -3.69
C ALA A 48 -1.16 5.72 -5.15
N ALA A 49 -0.47 5.04 -6.08
CA ALA A 49 -0.85 4.99 -7.49
C ALA A 49 -2.25 4.39 -7.69
N VAL A 50 -2.56 3.26 -7.04
CA VAL A 50 -3.88 2.62 -7.11
C VAL A 50 -4.97 3.49 -6.49
N ALA A 51 -4.69 4.15 -5.38
CA ALA A 51 -5.63 5.08 -4.75
C ALA A 51 -5.95 6.27 -5.67
N GLU A 52 -4.94 6.80 -6.36
CA GLU A 52 -5.12 7.83 -7.38
C GLU A 52 -5.91 7.34 -8.59
N LEU A 53 -5.56 6.18 -9.15
CA LEU A 53 -6.29 5.60 -10.27
C LEU A 53 -7.77 5.39 -9.90
N THR A 54 -8.03 4.85 -8.72
CA THR A 54 -9.39 4.61 -8.22
C THR A 54 -10.20 5.91 -8.13
N ARG A 55 -9.57 7.00 -7.66
CA ARG A 55 -10.18 8.34 -7.68
C ARG A 55 -10.49 8.80 -9.10
N LYS A 56 -9.50 8.75 -10.01
CA LYS A 56 -9.67 9.13 -11.43
C LYS A 56 -10.80 8.34 -12.11
N LEU A 57 -10.90 7.03 -11.88
CA LEU A 57 -11.96 6.19 -12.44
C LEU A 57 -13.33 6.47 -11.84
N HIS A 58 -13.39 6.76 -10.53
CA HIS A 58 -14.62 7.15 -9.86
C HIS A 58 -15.13 8.50 -10.37
N ASP A 59 -14.27 9.53 -10.38
CA ASP A 59 -14.62 10.90 -10.80
C ASP A 59 -15.03 10.97 -12.29
N SER A 60 -14.44 10.12 -13.13
CA SER A 60 -14.80 10.02 -14.56
C SER A 60 -16.02 9.14 -14.84
N GLY A 61 -16.61 8.51 -13.82
CA GLY A 61 -17.76 7.59 -13.99
C GLY A 61 -17.38 6.26 -14.67
N ARG A 62 -16.10 5.95 -14.82
CA ARG A 62 -15.58 4.72 -15.42
C ARG A 62 -15.51 3.55 -14.44
N MET A 63 -15.81 3.79 -13.17
CA MET A 63 -15.95 2.80 -12.11
C MET A 63 -17.37 2.82 -11.55
N THR A 64 -18.03 1.65 -11.55
CA THR A 64 -19.31 1.48 -10.86
C THR A 64 -19.10 1.48 -9.35
N SER A 65 -19.75 2.38 -8.62
CA SER A 65 -19.70 2.46 -7.17
C SER A 65 -21.00 3.07 -6.62
N PRO A 66 -21.52 2.59 -5.48
CA PRO A 66 -22.65 3.22 -4.78
C PRO A 66 -22.25 4.50 -4.04
N ILE A 67 -20.94 4.81 -3.95
CA ILE A 67 -20.43 6.04 -3.34
C ILE A 67 -20.57 7.17 -4.35
N ASN A 68 -21.46 8.15 -4.11
CA ASN A 68 -21.64 9.27 -5.04
C ASN A 68 -20.56 10.36 -4.90
N THR A 69 -20.05 10.57 -3.68
CA THR A 69 -19.00 11.56 -3.41
C THR A 69 -17.92 10.91 -2.58
N LEU A 70 -16.71 10.90 -3.12
CA LEU A 70 -15.59 10.21 -2.53
C LEU A 70 -14.86 11.11 -1.51
N ARG A 71 -14.56 10.56 -0.34
CA ARG A 71 -13.80 11.21 0.74
C ARG A 71 -12.39 10.66 0.88
N GLY A 72 -12.16 9.44 0.41
CA GLY A 72 -10.87 8.77 0.46
C GLY A 72 -10.92 7.40 -0.20
N VAL A 73 -9.74 6.90 -0.54
CA VAL A 73 -9.52 5.53 -1.00
C VAL A 73 -8.45 4.91 -0.12
N ASP A 74 -8.80 3.84 0.59
CA ASP A 74 -7.84 3.04 1.34
C ASP A 74 -7.47 1.83 0.47
N VAL A 75 -6.18 1.57 0.24
CA VAL A 75 -5.72 0.41 -0.54
C VAL A 75 -5.12 -0.62 0.41
N SER A 76 -5.51 -1.88 0.27
CA SER A 76 -4.96 -2.98 1.05
C SER A 76 -3.48 -3.22 0.72
N THR A 77 -2.83 -4.16 1.41
CA THR A 77 -1.60 -4.76 0.90
C THR A 77 -1.83 -5.23 -0.54
N VAL A 78 -0.87 -4.95 -1.41
CA VAL A 78 -0.89 -5.36 -2.80
C VAL A 78 0.02 -6.56 -3.03
N SER A 79 -0.26 -7.33 -4.07
CA SER A 79 0.62 -8.36 -4.58
C SER A 79 0.90 -8.07 -6.05
N CYS A 80 2.14 -7.72 -6.34
CA CYS A 80 2.60 -7.40 -7.69
C CYS A 80 3.51 -8.48 -8.26
N GLY A 81 3.54 -8.59 -9.59
CA GLY A 81 4.51 -9.38 -10.33
C GLY A 81 4.94 -8.65 -11.61
N SER A 82 6.23 -8.68 -11.89
CA SER A 82 6.77 -8.09 -13.12
C SER A 82 6.47 -8.95 -14.35
N MET A 83 6.30 -8.30 -15.52
CA MET A 83 6.21 -8.97 -16.81
C MET A 83 7.57 -9.05 -17.54
N GLY A 84 8.63 -8.47 -16.95
CA GLY A 84 9.99 -8.48 -17.51
C GLY A 84 11.05 -8.07 -16.48
N SER A 85 12.33 -8.25 -16.84
CA SER A 85 13.45 -7.88 -15.96
C SER A 85 13.78 -6.40 -15.97
N ASP A 86 13.35 -5.66 -16.99
CA ASP A 86 13.76 -4.28 -17.23
C ASP A 86 12.84 -3.29 -16.54
N ARG A 87 13.36 -2.13 -16.10
CA ARG A 87 12.62 -1.17 -15.26
C ARG A 87 11.35 -0.61 -15.91
N ASP A 88 11.35 -0.47 -17.22
CA ASP A 88 10.22 0.02 -18.02
C ASP A 88 9.22 -1.09 -18.39
N SER A 89 9.49 -2.33 -17.95
CA SER A 89 8.55 -3.44 -18.08
C SER A 89 7.25 -3.14 -17.34
N ASN A 90 6.15 -3.63 -17.91
CA ASN A 90 4.88 -3.63 -17.22
C ASN A 90 4.91 -4.58 -16.04
N PHE A 91 4.08 -4.30 -15.04
CA PHE A 91 3.85 -5.19 -13.91
C PHE A 91 2.37 -5.21 -13.57
N VAL A 92 1.89 -6.32 -13.00
CA VAL A 92 0.48 -6.49 -12.64
C VAL A 92 0.37 -6.53 -11.12
N CYS A 93 -0.53 -5.71 -10.56
CA CYS A 93 -0.78 -5.66 -9.12
C CYS A 93 -2.24 -5.98 -8.83
N GLY A 94 -2.45 -6.91 -7.90
CA GLY A 94 -3.77 -7.26 -7.37
C GLY A 94 -3.95 -6.83 -5.91
N GLY A 95 -5.18 -6.52 -5.53
CA GLY A 95 -5.53 -6.13 -4.17
C GLY A 95 -6.96 -5.63 -4.03
N GLN A 96 -7.23 -4.92 -2.94
CA GLN A 96 -8.52 -4.31 -2.63
C GLN A 96 -8.39 -2.81 -2.44
N ALA A 97 -9.37 -2.06 -2.94
CA ALA A 97 -9.54 -0.65 -2.62
C ALA A 97 -10.87 -0.45 -1.91
N THR A 98 -10.86 0.28 -0.80
CA THR A 98 -12.05 0.69 -0.05
C THR A 98 -12.32 2.16 -0.35
N LEU A 99 -13.39 2.42 -1.10
CA LEU A 99 -13.89 3.76 -1.37
C LEU A 99 -14.70 4.22 -0.15
N ARG A 100 -14.36 5.38 0.40
CA ARG A 100 -15.03 5.99 1.56
C ARG A 100 -15.92 7.14 1.10
N GLY A 101 -17.19 7.11 1.50
CA GLY A 101 -18.15 8.19 1.27
C GLY A 101 -18.51 8.96 2.55
N TYR A 102 -19.56 9.77 2.48
CA TYR A 102 -20.16 10.41 3.66
C TYR A 102 -20.95 9.40 4.51
N PHE A 103 -21.28 9.78 5.75
CA PHE A 103 -22.16 9.00 6.64
C PHE A 103 -21.77 7.52 6.79
N TRP A 104 -20.47 7.26 6.94
CA TRP A 104 -19.90 5.92 7.13
C TRP A 104 -20.04 4.97 5.93
N GLN A 105 -20.42 5.49 4.76
CA GLN A 105 -20.46 4.69 3.54
C GLN A 105 -19.07 4.18 3.18
N ALA A 106 -18.99 2.88 2.88
CA ALA A 106 -17.79 2.25 2.36
C ALA A 106 -18.18 1.26 1.26
N HIS A 107 -17.37 1.19 0.22
CA HIS A 107 -17.52 0.21 -0.85
C HIS A 107 -16.17 -0.40 -1.18
N VAL A 108 -16.08 -1.73 -1.16
CA VAL A 108 -14.85 -2.46 -1.44
C VAL A 108 -14.87 -2.95 -2.88
N VAL A 109 -13.82 -2.65 -3.63
CA VAL A 109 -13.60 -3.16 -4.98
C VAL A 109 -12.31 -3.99 -5.02
N GLN A 110 -12.37 -5.13 -5.69
CA GLN A 110 -11.19 -5.90 -6.05
C GLN A 110 -10.58 -5.30 -7.30
N PHE A 111 -9.26 -5.29 -7.41
CA PHE A 111 -8.58 -4.85 -8.62
C PHE A 111 -7.47 -5.82 -9.02
N SER A 112 -7.18 -5.79 -10.32
CA SER A 112 -5.98 -6.35 -10.93
C SER A 112 -5.59 -5.39 -12.05
N TYR A 113 -4.64 -4.50 -11.76
CA TYR A 113 -4.23 -3.46 -12.70
C TYR A 113 -2.87 -3.77 -13.29
N THR A 114 -2.76 -3.62 -14.61
CA THR A 114 -1.47 -3.53 -15.29
C THR A 114 -0.97 -2.10 -15.15
N LEU A 115 0.23 -1.97 -14.59
CA LEU A 115 0.90 -0.72 -14.31
C LEU A 115 2.25 -0.68 -15.03
N GLN A 116 2.73 0.54 -15.28
CA GLN A 116 4.06 0.83 -15.76
C GLN A 116 4.68 1.92 -14.89
N LEU A 117 5.99 1.83 -14.65
CA LEU A 117 6.76 2.86 -13.96
C LEU A 117 7.80 3.40 -14.94
N SER A 118 7.61 4.64 -15.37
CA SER A 118 8.57 5.30 -16.27
C SER A 118 9.92 5.56 -15.57
N GLU A 119 10.96 5.82 -16.36
CA GLU A 119 12.28 6.22 -15.83
C GLU A 119 12.21 7.47 -14.96
N SER A 120 11.24 8.36 -15.22
CA SER A 120 10.96 9.56 -14.40
C SER A 120 10.14 9.28 -13.14
N ASN A 121 9.97 8.00 -12.75
CA ASN A 121 9.18 7.55 -11.60
C ASN A 121 7.70 7.95 -11.63
N ARG A 122 7.15 8.18 -12.83
CA ARG A 122 5.70 8.38 -13.01
C ARG A 122 5.02 7.05 -13.29
N PHE A 123 3.92 6.80 -12.61
CA PHE A 123 3.10 5.62 -12.83
C PHE A 123 2.14 5.84 -13.99
N SER A 124 1.83 4.78 -14.70
CA SER A 124 0.71 4.73 -15.64
C SER A 124 -0.03 3.42 -15.46
N ALA A 125 -1.34 3.43 -15.70
CA ALA A 125 -2.18 2.25 -15.61
C ALA A 125 -2.89 1.99 -16.92
N TYR A 126 -2.97 0.73 -17.33
CA TYR A 126 -3.73 0.34 -18.51
C TYR A 126 -5.18 0.04 -18.11
N VAL A 127 -6.13 0.86 -18.56
CA VAL A 127 -7.55 0.73 -18.21
C VAL A 127 -8.41 0.88 -19.46
N GLN A 128 -9.28 -0.10 -19.70
CA GLN A 128 -10.27 -0.09 -20.80
C GLN A 128 -9.69 0.24 -22.19
N GLY A 129 -8.46 -0.19 -22.47
CA GLY A 129 -7.83 -0.02 -23.79
C GLY A 129 -6.86 1.15 -23.92
N GLU A 130 -6.62 1.91 -22.87
CA GLU A 130 -5.74 3.09 -22.90
C GLU A 130 -4.84 3.17 -21.66
N TRP A 131 -3.73 3.91 -21.81
CA TRP A 131 -2.84 4.26 -20.71
C TRP A 131 -3.28 5.55 -20.04
N VAL A 132 -3.45 5.51 -18.73
CA VAL A 132 -3.77 6.64 -17.87
C VAL A 132 -2.56 6.96 -17.02
N GLU A 133 -1.96 8.14 -17.20
CA GLU A 133 -0.90 8.64 -16.32
C GLU A 133 -1.47 8.97 -14.93
N LEU A 134 -0.75 8.56 -13.89
CA LEU A 134 -1.11 8.77 -12.49
C LEU A 134 -0.33 9.96 -11.95
#